data_AF-A0A520HKH6-F1
#
_entry.id   AF-A0A520HKH6-F1
#
_cell.length_a   1.000
_cell.length_b   1.000
_cell.length_c   1.000
_cell.angle_alpha   90.00
_cell.angle_beta   90.00
_cell.angle_gamma   90.00
#
_symmetry.space_group_name_H-M   'P 1'
#
loop_
_entity.id
_entity.type
_entity.pdbx_description
1 polymer ?
#
loop_
_entity_poly.entity_id
_entity_poly.type
_entity_poly.pdbx_seq_one_letter_code
_entity_poly.pdbx_strand_id
1 'polypeptide(L)' 'MTGNAVINLRNVDVFQQKHLVLSNVNLNVDKGEFVFLIGQTGSGKSSLLKIIYGDLH' A
#
# COMPACT_ATOMS: atom_id res chain seq x y z
N MET A 1 -23.73 -6.10 5.71
CA MET A 1 -22.64 -6.27 4.73
C MET A 1 -21.32 -6.03 5.47
N THR A 2 -20.76 -7.06 6.11
CA THR A 2 -19.49 -6.93 6.85
C THR A 2 -18.37 -7.35 5.91
N GLY A 3 -17.74 -6.38 5.24
CA GLY A 3 -16.52 -6.62 4.45
C GLY A 3 -15.41 -7.09 5.40
N ASN A 4 -14.86 -8.27 5.14
CA ASN A 4 -13.78 -8.86 5.95
C ASN A 4 -12.44 -8.37 5.41
N ALA A 5 -12.24 -7.05 5.46
CA ALA A 5 -11.05 -6.40 4.95
C ALA A 5 -9.82 -6.83 5.75
N VAL A 6 -8.78 -7.29 5.05
CA VAL A 6 -7.49 -7.69 5.63
C VAL A 6 -6.42 -6.61 5.45
N ILE A 7 -6.58 -5.73 4.46
CA ILE A 7 -5.75 -4.53 4.28
C ILE A 7 -6.69 -3.35 4.07
N ASN A 8 -6.49 -2.28 4.82
CA ASN A 8 -7.25 -1.04 4.67
C ASN A 8 -6.31 0.16 4.88
N LEU A 9 -5.95 0.81 3.77
CA LEU A 9 -5.17 2.04 3.73
C LEU A 9 -6.12 3.18 3.35
N ARG A 10 -6.12 4.26 4.13
CA ARG A 10 -6.92 5.46 3.86
C ARG A 10 -6.03 6.68 3.96
N ASN A 11 -5.99 7.47 2.89
CA ASN A 11 -5.25 8.73 2.80
C ASN A 11 -3.80 8.58 3.28
N VAL A 12 -3.12 7.50 2.89
CA VAL A 12 -1.76 7.21 3.35
C VAL A 12 -0.73 7.87 2.44
N ASP A 13 0.17 8.64 3.02
CA ASP A 13 1.37 9.12 2.37
C ASP A 13 2.56 8.21 2.73
N VAL A 14 3.35 7.86 1.71
CA VAL A 14 4.46 6.91 1.82
C VAL A 14 5.76 7.67 1.60
N PHE A 15 6.55 7.76 2.66
CA PHE A 15 7.87 8.38 2.61
C PHE A 15 8.94 7.30 2.64
N GLN A 16 9.96 7.45 1.80
CA GLN A 16 11.24 6.78 2.00
C GLN A 16 12.27 7.84 2.39
N GLN A 17 12.87 7.68 3.57
CA GLN A 17 13.69 8.70 4.20
C GLN A 17 12.91 10.03 4.30
N LYS A 18 13.28 11.04 3.49
CA LYS A 18 12.61 12.35 3.44
C LYS A 18 11.87 12.61 2.13
N HIS A 19 11.80 11.61 1.25
CA HIS A 19 11.19 11.75 -0.06
C HIS A 19 9.79 11.13 -0.08
N LEU A 20 8.79 11.91 -0.50
CA LEU A 20 7.43 11.44 -0.71
C LEU A 20 7.39 10.55 -1.96
N VAL A 21 7.15 9.25 -1.78
CA VAL A 21 7.15 8.26 -2.88
C VAL A 21 5.73 8.01 -3.41
N LEU A 22 4.74 7.93 -2.53
CA LEU A 22 3.32 7.83 -2.89
C LEU A 22 2.54 8.80 -2.03
N SER A 23 1.51 9.41 -2.61
CA SER A 23 0.60 10.31 -1.88
C SER A 23 -0.83 9.83 -1.98
N ASN A 24 -1.62 10.07 -0.94
CA ASN A 24 -3.04 9.79 -0.89
C ASN A 24 -3.40 8.35 -1.33
N VAL A 25 -2.65 7.36 -0.83
CA VAL A 25 -2.89 5.96 -1.14
C VAL A 25 -4.14 5.49 -0.41
N ASN A 26 -5.10 4.98 -1.18
CA ASN A 26 -6.32 4.36 -0.69
C ASN A 26 -6.38 2.94 -1.26
N LEU A 27 -6.43 1.93 -0.39
CA LEU A 27 -6.44 0.52 -0.78
C LEU A 27 -7.30 -0.26 0.21
N ASN A 28 -8.29 -0.97 -0.29
CA ASN A 28 -9.05 -1.96 0.47
C ASN A 28 -8.82 -3.32 -0.18
N VAL A 29 -8.39 -4.31 0.61
CA VAL A 29 -8.26 -5.69 0.17
C VAL A 29 -9.04 -6.58 1.13
N ASP A 30 -9.99 -7.32 0.59
CA ASP A 30 -10.83 -8.24 1.34
C ASP A 30 -10.20 -9.63 1.43
N LYS A 31 -10.60 -10.38 2.46
CA LYS A 31 -10.12 -11.75 2.67
C LYS A 31 -10.39 -12.63 1.44
N GLY A 32 -9.34 -13.19 0.86
CA GLY A 32 -9.41 -14.09 -0.28
C GLY A 32 -9.24 -13.41 -1.64
N GLU A 33 -9.12 -12.07 -1.68
CA GLU A 33 -8.81 -11.37 -2.92
C GLU A 33 -7.36 -11.63 -3.36
N PHE A 34 -7.21 -11.82 -4.67
CA PHE A 34 -5.91 -11.94 -5.32
C PHE A 34 -5.60 -10.66 -6.09
N VAL A 35 -4.67 -9.86 -5.57
CA VAL A 35 -4.40 -8.51 -6.07
C VAL A 35 -3.02 -8.44 -6.72
N PHE A 36 -2.95 -7.83 -7.90
CA PHE A 36 -1.68 -7.52 -8.58
C PHE A 36 -1.32 -6.04 -8.40
N LEU A 37 -0.09 -5.78 -7.98
CA LEU A 37 0.47 -4.44 -7.90
C LEU A 37 1.42 -4.19 -9.08
N ILE A 38 0.97 -3.44 -10.08
CA ILE A 38 1.69 -3.19 -11.34
C ILE A 38 2.09 -1.72 -11.49
N GLY A 39 3.11 -1.46 -12.30
CA GLY A 39 3.63 -0.11 -12.56
C GLY A 39 5.12 -0.12 -12.94
N GLN A 40 5.62 0.99 -13.48
CA GLN A 40 7.02 1.12 -13.93
C GLN A 40 8.04 0.98 -12.79
N THR A 41 9.29 0.65 -13.09
CA THR A 41 10.38 0.66 -12.10
C THR A 41 10.46 2.03 -11.42
N GLY A 42 10.59 2.05 -10.10
CA GLY A 42 10.60 3.30 -9.31
C GLY A 42 9.22 3.87 -8.93
N SER A 43 8.11 3.29 -9.40
CA SER A 43 6.75 3.80 -9.12
C SER A 43 6.24 3.62 -7.68
N GLY A 44 7.10 3.25 -6.72
CA GLY A 44 6.71 3.11 -5.31
C GLY A 44 6.08 1.79 -4.88
N LYS A 45 5.99 0.78 -5.76
CA LYS A 45 5.39 -0.54 -5.44
C LYS A 45 5.99 -1.20 -4.21
N SER A 46 7.32 -1.31 -4.15
CA SER A 46 8.02 -1.89 -3.00
C SER A 46 7.82 -1.06 -1.74
N SER A 47 7.73 0.27 -1.85
CA SER A 47 7.40 1.15 -0.72
C SER A 47 6.01 0.89 -0.18
N LEU A 48 5.03 0.67 -1.05
CA LEU A 48 3.66 0.32 -0.65
C LEU A 48 3.63 -1.04 0.07
N LEU A 49 4.33 -2.04 -0.47
CA LEU A 49 4.41 -3.35 0.16
C LEU A 49 5.04 -3.26 1.55
N LYS A 50 6.15 -2.52 1.71
CA LYS A 50 6.81 -2.27 3.01
C LYS A 50 5.85 -1.78 4.09
N ILE A 51 4.94 -0.88 3.75
CA ILE A 51 3.89 -0.45 4.66
C ILE A 51 2.95 -1.61 5.02
N ILE A 52 2.49 -2.36 4.02
CA ILE A 52 1.53 -3.46 4.21
C ILE A 52 2.10 -4.55 5.14
N TYR A 53 3.38 -4.91 5.01
CA TYR A 53 4.01 -5.93 5.86
C TYR A 53 4.79 -5.36 7.07
N GLY A 54 4.70 -4.04 7.32
CA GLY A 54 5.22 -3.39 8.54
C GLY A 54 6.73 -3.17 8.59
N ASP A 55 7.41 -3.17 7.45
CA ASP A 55 8.86 -3.00 7.31
C ASP A 55 9.22 -1.55 6.98
N LEU A 56 9.21 -0.72 8.02
CA LEU A 56 9.55 0.71 7.95
C LEU A 56 10.86 0.93 8.69
N HIS A 57 11.95 1.05 7.93
CA HIS A 57 13.29 1.37 8.41
C HIS A 57 13.66 2.83 8.13
#